data_AF-A0AAD4J9A6-F1
#
_entry.id   AF-A0AAD4J9A6-F1
#
_cell.length_a   1.000
_cell.length_b   1.000
_cell.length_c   1.000
_cell.angle_alpha   90.00
_cell.angle_beta   90.00
_cell.angle_gamma   90.00
#
_symmetry.space_group_name_H-M   'P 1'
#
loop_
_entity.id
_entity.type
_entity.pdbx_description
1 polymer ?
#
loop_
_entity_poly.entity_id
_entity_poly.type
_entity_poly.pdbx_seq_one_letter_code
_entity_poly.pdbx_strand_id
1 'polypeptide(L)'
;MYPYRVCVFYTNDTITARTYSIGSLGQGGNVVQVENINVGRGNVNGVTFERLTFNDVENPIIINQNYCDVKGKCPELKTGVQISNVTYRNAVGTSASKIAINLSCSKSVPCYGISMESIHLTSAVARRQVTAQCSNARGREDDVVPGPCLLHV
;
A
#
# COMPACT_ATOMS: atom_id res chain seq x y z
N MET A 1 5.73 -6.94 -17.46
CA MET A 1 4.54 -6.33 -18.09
C MET A 1 3.34 -7.00 -17.43
N TYR A 2 2.78 -6.39 -16.39
CA TYR A 2 1.72 -7.01 -15.56
C TYR A 2 0.38 -6.32 -15.86
N PRO A 3 -0.63 -7.03 -16.38
CA PRO A 3 -1.72 -6.39 -17.11
C PRO A 3 -2.83 -5.75 -16.26
N TYR A 4 -2.88 -5.89 -14.94
CA TYR A 4 -3.96 -5.30 -14.13
C TYR A 4 -3.44 -4.74 -12.81
N ARG A 5 -3.36 -3.41 -12.71
CA ARG A 5 -2.99 -2.68 -11.49
C ARG A 5 -4.15 -1.75 -11.13
N VAL A 6 -4.66 -1.79 -9.90
CA VAL A 6 -5.43 -0.65 -9.37
C VAL A 6 -4.41 0.38 -8.91
N CYS A 7 -3.92 1.15 -9.88
CA CYS A 7 -3.05 2.30 -9.63
C CYS A 7 -3.91 3.54 -9.49
N VAL A 8 -3.72 4.23 -8.38
CA VAL A 8 -4.12 5.63 -8.27
C VAL A 8 -2.95 6.47 -8.81
N PHE A 9 -3.00 6.86 -10.09
CA PHE A 9 -2.02 7.78 -10.71
C PHE A 9 -2.47 9.23 -10.57
N TYR A 10 -1.58 10.18 -10.28
CA TYR A 10 -1.90 11.61 -10.33
C TYR A 10 -0.81 12.47 -10.99
N THR A 11 -1.25 13.33 -11.91
CA THR A 11 -0.51 14.48 -12.46
C THR A 11 -1.18 15.77 -11.96
N ASN A 12 -0.38 16.72 -11.45
CA ASN A 12 -0.61 18.16 -11.23
C ASN A 12 -1.95 18.75 -10.72
N ASP A 13 -3.01 17.98 -10.46
CA ASP A 13 -4.25 18.49 -9.87
C ASP A 13 -4.60 17.80 -8.55
N THR A 14 -5.24 18.56 -7.65
CA THR A 14 -5.66 18.08 -6.32
C THR A 14 -6.87 17.17 -6.50
N ILE A 15 -6.68 15.85 -6.48
CA ILE A 15 -7.78 14.90 -6.65
C ILE A 15 -8.18 14.31 -5.30
N THR A 16 -9.43 14.55 -4.93
CA THR A 16 -10.10 13.86 -3.81
C THR A 16 -10.65 12.53 -4.34
N ALA A 17 -9.95 11.42 -4.11
CA ALA A 17 -10.50 10.10 -4.41
C ALA A 17 -11.57 9.74 -3.37
N ARG A 18 -12.85 9.88 -3.74
CA ARG A 18 -13.95 9.34 -2.96
C ARG A 18 -14.17 7.88 -3.34
N THR A 19 -13.94 7.00 -2.35
CA THR A 19 -14.41 5.62 -2.22
C THR A 19 -14.44 4.76 -3.49
N TYR A 20 -13.46 3.86 -3.64
CA TYR A 20 -13.61 2.69 -4.52
C TYR A 20 -13.77 1.45 -3.64
N SER A 21 -15.00 0.94 -3.52
CA SER A 21 -15.22 -0.41 -2.98
C SER A 21 -14.74 -1.40 -4.03
N ILE A 22 -13.52 -1.92 -3.89
CA ILE A 22 -12.97 -2.94 -4.79
C ILE A 22 -13.38 -4.30 -4.23
N GLY A 23 -14.60 -4.73 -4.56
CA GLY A 23 -15.11 -6.07 -4.24
C GLY A 23 -14.67 -7.09 -5.29
N SER A 24 -14.21 -8.25 -4.81
CA SER A 24 -13.94 -9.53 -5.53
C SER A 24 -13.25 -9.42 -6.90
N LEU A 25 -11.92 -9.65 -6.91
CA LEU A 25 -11.15 -9.83 -8.15
C LEU A 25 -10.63 -11.27 -8.23
N GLY A 26 -11.11 -12.02 -9.24
CA GLY A 26 -10.81 -13.44 -9.46
C GLY A 26 -9.36 -13.77 -9.82
N GLN A 27 -9.10 -15.06 -10.07
CA GLN A 27 -7.77 -15.67 -10.21
C GLN A 27 -6.82 -14.94 -11.17
N GLY A 28 -5.60 -14.65 -10.68
CA GLY A 28 -4.49 -14.11 -11.46
C GLY A 28 -4.13 -12.67 -11.10
N GLY A 29 -3.43 -12.48 -9.96
CA GLY A 29 -2.59 -11.31 -9.63
C GLY A 29 -3.26 -9.94 -9.60
N ASN A 30 -3.73 -9.49 -8.43
CA ASN A 30 -4.27 -8.14 -8.21
C ASN A 30 -3.64 -7.48 -6.97
N VAL A 31 -2.94 -6.35 -7.15
CA VAL A 31 -2.29 -5.56 -6.08
C VAL A 31 -3.12 -4.31 -5.78
N VAL A 32 -3.31 -3.96 -4.50
CA VAL A 32 -3.83 -2.64 -4.09
C VAL A 32 -2.66 -1.72 -3.79
N GLN A 33 -2.45 -0.71 -4.65
CA GLN A 33 -1.24 0.08 -4.67
C GLN A 33 -1.48 1.58 -4.74
N VAL A 34 -0.72 2.34 -3.95
CA VAL A 34 -0.55 3.78 -4.11
C VAL A 34 0.92 4.06 -4.48
N GLU A 35 1.19 4.55 -5.69
CA GLU A 35 2.53 4.90 -6.16
C GLU A 35 2.66 6.42 -6.30
N ASN A 36 3.80 6.98 -5.89
CA ASN A 36 4.21 8.32 -6.27
C ASN A 36 5.12 8.21 -7.51
N ILE A 37 4.60 8.51 -8.71
CA ILE A 37 5.42 8.59 -9.93
C ILE A 37 5.89 10.03 -10.05
N ASN A 38 7.22 10.23 -10.05
CA ASN A 38 7.95 11.50 -9.96
C ASN A 38 7.38 12.70 -10.75
N VAL A 39 6.26 13.30 -10.32
CA VAL A 39 5.72 14.53 -10.91
C VAL A 39 4.89 15.32 -9.88
N GLY A 40 5.48 16.36 -9.30
CA GLY A 40 4.74 17.48 -8.68
C GLY A 40 4.41 17.41 -7.18
N ARG A 41 3.87 18.53 -6.67
CA ARG A 41 3.27 18.65 -5.32
C ARG A 41 1.82 18.16 -5.43
N GLY A 42 1.40 17.25 -4.55
CA GLY A 42 0.04 16.69 -4.56
C GLY A 42 -0.36 16.14 -3.19
N ASN A 43 -1.64 15.81 -3.02
CA ASN A 43 -2.18 15.27 -1.76
C ASN A 43 -3.11 14.09 -2.05
N VAL A 44 -2.90 12.99 -1.34
CA VAL A 44 -3.77 11.82 -1.28
C VAL A 44 -4.34 11.78 0.13
N ASN A 45 -5.63 11.98 0.25
CA ASN A 45 -6.29 12.05 1.55
C ASN A 45 -7.66 11.36 1.53
N GLY A 46 -7.96 10.58 2.55
CA GLY A 46 -9.29 10.02 2.77
C GLY A 46 -9.63 8.82 1.89
N VAL A 47 -8.63 8.03 1.50
CA VAL A 47 -8.82 6.84 0.66
C VAL A 47 -9.20 5.66 1.54
N THR A 48 -10.22 4.90 1.15
CA THR A 48 -10.62 3.66 1.85
C THR A 48 -10.67 2.50 0.86
N PHE A 49 -9.96 1.42 1.20
CA PHE A 49 -10.02 0.12 0.55
C PHE A 49 -10.66 -0.87 1.52
N GLU A 50 -11.72 -1.54 1.10
CA GLU A 50 -12.46 -2.47 1.96
C GLU A 50 -12.87 -3.75 1.23
N ARG A 51 -13.00 -4.85 1.99
CA ARG A 51 -13.46 -6.17 1.50
C ARG A 51 -12.59 -6.71 0.36
N LEU A 52 -11.29 -6.71 0.61
CA LEU A 52 -10.27 -7.16 -0.34
C LEU A 52 -10.04 -8.67 -0.22
N THR A 53 -9.86 -9.35 -1.34
CA THR A 53 -9.46 -10.76 -1.38
C THR A 53 -8.28 -10.94 -2.30
N PHE A 54 -7.20 -11.52 -1.79
CA PHE A 54 -5.96 -11.76 -2.53
C PHE A 54 -5.75 -13.25 -2.77
N ASN A 55 -5.36 -13.62 -4.00
CA ASN A 55 -5.02 -14.98 -4.34
C ASN A 55 -3.70 -15.00 -5.10
N ASP A 56 -2.66 -15.49 -4.45
CA ASP A 56 -1.30 -15.61 -5.01
C ASP A 56 -0.79 -14.29 -5.58
N VAL A 57 -0.88 -13.22 -4.77
CA VAL A 57 -0.54 -11.86 -5.18
C VAL A 57 0.82 -11.46 -4.63
N GLU A 58 1.72 -10.94 -5.46
CA GLU A 58 2.95 -10.32 -4.98
C GLU A 58 2.64 -9.03 -4.24
N ASN A 59 3.07 -8.91 -2.98
CA ASN A 59 2.91 -7.71 -2.16
C ASN A 59 1.46 -7.16 -2.16
N PRO A 60 0.45 -7.87 -1.65
CA PRO A 60 -0.96 -7.47 -1.66
C PRO A 60 -1.28 -6.00 -1.34
N ILE A 61 -0.60 -5.43 -0.32
CA ILE A 61 -0.83 -4.06 0.14
C ILE A 61 0.46 -3.26 -0.02
N ILE A 62 0.43 -2.19 -0.83
CA ILE A 62 1.62 -1.36 -1.10
C ILE A 62 1.32 0.14 -1.03
N ILE A 63 2.21 0.86 -0.35
CA ILE A 63 2.46 2.29 -0.60
C ILE A 63 3.93 2.40 -0.99
N ASN A 64 4.23 3.02 -2.13
CA ASN A 64 5.62 3.24 -2.54
C ASN A 64 5.84 4.69 -2.98
N GLN A 65 6.30 5.52 -2.04
CA GLN A 65 6.71 6.91 -2.31
C GLN A 65 8.17 7.03 -2.75
N ASN A 66 8.96 5.96 -2.63
CA ASN A 66 10.38 5.93 -2.98
C ASN A 66 10.61 5.29 -4.36
N TYR A 67 9.61 5.34 -5.25
CA TYR A 67 9.75 4.84 -6.60
C TYR A 67 10.67 5.76 -7.41
N CYS A 68 11.76 5.21 -7.94
CA CYS A 68 12.61 5.90 -8.90
C CYS A 68 13.06 4.93 -9.99
N ASP A 69 13.33 5.47 -11.17
CA ASP A 69 13.64 4.68 -12.37
C ASP A 69 14.95 3.89 -12.23
N VAL A 70 15.83 4.32 -11.32
CA VAL A 70 17.13 3.69 -11.07
C VAL A 70 17.22 3.18 -9.63
N LYS A 71 17.08 1.87 -9.46
CA LYS A 71 17.27 1.19 -8.17
C LYS A 71 18.58 1.62 -7.50
N GLY A 72 18.50 2.03 -6.23
CA GLY A 72 19.65 2.44 -5.43
C GLY A 72 20.15 3.87 -5.66
N LYS A 73 19.52 4.63 -6.57
CA LYS A 73 19.84 6.04 -6.83
C LYS A 73 18.63 6.95 -6.68
N CYS A 74 17.68 6.60 -5.83
CA CYS A 74 16.57 7.51 -5.53
C CYS A 74 17.11 8.68 -4.70
N PRO A 75 17.13 9.92 -5.22
CA PRO A 75 17.44 11.06 -4.36
C PRO A 75 16.34 11.18 -3.30
N GLU A 76 16.71 11.48 -2.05
CA GLU A 76 15.70 11.91 -1.08
C GLU A 76 15.11 13.23 -1.57
N LEU A 77 13.89 13.18 -2.11
CA LEU A 77 13.17 14.37 -2.49
C LEU A 77 12.66 15.06 -1.22
N LYS A 78 13.01 16.34 -1.04
CA LYS A 78 12.50 17.19 0.05
C LYS A 78 11.01 17.52 -0.09
N THR A 79 10.43 17.21 -1.24
CA THR A 79 9.03 17.47 -1.61
C THR A 79 8.45 16.21 -2.22
N GLY A 80 7.17 15.95 -2.01
CA GLY A 80 6.49 14.78 -2.56
C GLY A 80 5.00 14.86 -2.32
N VAL A 81 4.29 13.81 -2.75
CA VAL A 81 2.86 13.68 -2.52
C VAL A 81 2.61 13.37 -1.04
N GLN A 82 1.85 14.21 -0.35
CA GLN A 82 1.41 13.89 1.01
C GLN A 82 0.37 12.78 0.94
N ILE A 83 0.59 11.67 1.67
CA ILE A 83 -0.40 10.61 1.81
C ILE A 83 -0.92 10.65 3.24
N SER A 84 -2.23 10.74 3.40
CA SER A 84 -2.87 10.79 4.71
C SER A 84 -4.23 10.10 4.74
N ASN A 85 -4.65 9.65 5.92
CA ASN A 85 -5.98 9.09 6.17
C ASN A 85 -6.36 7.99 5.17
N VAL A 86 -5.48 7.01 4.99
CA VAL A 86 -5.73 5.82 4.16
C VAL A 86 -6.19 4.68 5.03
N THR A 87 -7.34 4.09 4.72
CA THR A 87 -7.89 2.95 5.46
C THR A 87 -7.86 1.69 4.61
N TYR A 88 -7.32 0.61 5.15
CA TYR A 88 -7.45 -0.77 4.66
C TYR A 88 -8.31 -1.54 5.66
N ARG A 89 -9.40 -2.14 5.20
CA ARG A 89 -10.33 -2.86 6.07
C ARG A 89 -10.81 -4.17 5.47
N ASN A 90 -10.92 -5.23 6.28
CA ASN A 90 -11.44 -6.53 5.84
C ASN A 90 -10.68 -7.07 4.61
N ALA A 91 -9.38 -7.29 4.75
CA ALA A 91 -8.53 -7.77 3.66
C ALA A 91 -8.01 -9.17 3.98
N VAL A 92 -8.29 -10.15 3.14
CA VAL A 92 -7.95 -11.56 3.38
C VAL A 92 -7.28 -12.18 2.17
N GLY A 93 -6.45 -13.22 2.37
CA GLY A 93 -5.96 -14.04 1.27
C GLY A 93 -4.48 -14.40 1.33
N THR A 94 -3.89 -14.65 0.16
CA THR A 94 -2.53 -15.19 0.05
C THR A 94 -1.59 -14.31 -0.76
N SER A 95 -0.33 -14.23 -0.31
CA SER A 95 0.75 -13.57 -1.03
C SER A 95 1.72 -14.56 -1.68
N ALA A 96 2.07 -14.27 -2.94
CA ALA A 96 3.11 -14.95 -3.70
C ALA A 96 4.53 -14.60 -3.22
N SER A 97 4.70 -13.45 -2.55
CA SER A 97 6.00 -12.94 -2.09
C SER A 97 6.14 -12.99 -0.57
N LYS A 98 7.38 -12.93 -0.07
CA LYS A 98 7.66 -12.96 1.38
C LYS A 98 7.10 -11.73 2.10
N ILE A 99 7.06 -10.58 1.43
CA ILE A 99 6.59 -9.31 2.02
C ILE A 99 5.16 -9.09 1.53
N ALA A 100 4.16 -9.31 2.40
CA ALA A 100 2.76 -9.16 1.99
C ALA A 100 2.27 -7.70 2.09
N ILE A 101 2.80 -6.96 3.07
CA ILE A 101 2.50 -5.54 3.27
C ILE A 101 3.80 -4.75 3.12
N ASN A 102 3.85 -3.79 2.20
CA ASN A 102 5.01 -2.95 1.94
C ASN A 102 4.63 -1.47 1.88
N LEU A 103 4.78 -0.76 2.99
CA LEU A 103 4.53 0.68 3.06
C LEU A 103 5.85 1.44 3.12
N SER A 104 6.37 1.82 1.96
CA SER A 104 7.60 2.58 1.80
C SER A 104 7.29 4.07 1.63
N CYS A 105 7.14 4.78 2.74
CA CYS A 105 6.91 6.23 2.73
C CYS A 105 8.24 7.01 2.80
N SER A 106 8.23 8.22 2.25
CA SER A 106 9.40 9.12 2.26
C SER A 106 9.69 9.59 3.68
N LYS A 107 10.96 9.72 4.02
CA LYS A 107 11.39 10.32 5.30
C LYS A 107 11.06 11.81 5.38
N SER A 108 11.14 12.51 4.25
CA SER A 108 10.86 13.95 4.14
C SER A 108 9.36 14.26 4.09
N VAL A 109 8.55 13.33 3.55
CA VAL A 109 7.09 13.44 3.45
C VAL A 109 6.43 12.13 3.91
N PRO A 110 6.47 11.84 5.23
CA PRO A 110 5.91 10.62 5.80
C PRO A 110 4.41 10.49 5.60
N CYS A 111 3.91 9.24 5.65
CA CYS A 111 2.49 8.95 5.60
C CYS A 111 1.88 8.98 7.01
N TYR A 112 0.68 9.55 7.15
CA TYR A 112 0.00 9.68 8.45
C TYR A 112 -1.45 9.21 8.39
N GLY A 113 -2.01 8.82 9.54
CA GLY A 113 -3.41 8.40 9.62
C GLY A 113 -3.70 7.14 8.80
N ILE A 114 -2.71 6.24 8.66
CA ILE A 114 -2.95 4.93 8.06
C ILE A 114 -3.75 4.09 9.07
N SER A 115 -4.85 3.49 8.64
CA SER A 115 -5.66 2.59 9.46
C SER A 115 -5.71 1.23 8.80
N MET A 116 -5.30 0.18 9.52
CA MET A 116 -5.46 -1.21 9.08
C MET A 116 -6.36 -1.94 10.07
N GLU A 117 -7.44 -2.54 9.56
CA GLU A 117 -8.46 -3.21 10.36
C GLU A 117 -8.82 -4.57 9.74
N SER A 118 -8.71 -5.65 10.51
CA SER A 118 -9.04 -7.02 10.08
C SER A 118 -8.32 -7.42 8.78
N ILE A 119 -6.98 -7.43 8.83
CA ILE A 119 -6.10 -7.79 7.71
C ILE A 119 -5.48 -9.16 7.97
N HIS A 120 -5.72 -10.13 7.09
CA HIS A 120 -5.24 -11.52 7.24
C HIS A 120 -4.64 -12.04 5.94
N LEU A 121 -3.33 -11.91 5.82
CA LEU A 121 -2.56 -12.35 4.67
C LEU A 121 -1.61 -13.49 5.05
N THR A 122 -1.66 -14.60 4.32
CA THR A 122 -0.77 -15.75 4.50
C THR A 122 0.08 -15.99 3.26
N SER A 123 1.04 -16.90 3.31
CA SER A 123 1.78 -17.27 2.08
C SER A 123 0.91 -18.16 1.18
N ALA A 124 0.99 -17.95 -0.13
CA ALA A 124 0.48 -18.89 -1.12
C ALA A 124 1.33 -20.18 -1.18
N VAL A 125 2.57 -20.13 -0.69
CA VAL A 125 3.48 -21.27 -0.62
C VAL A 125 3.33 -21.97 0.73
N ALA A 126 3.03 -23.27 0.69
CA ALA A 126 2.86 -24.08 1.90
C ALA A 126 4.08 -23.98 2.84
N ARG A 127 3.80 -23.88 4.14
CA ARG A 127 4.80 -23.80 5.23
C ARG A 127 5.72 -22.56 5.17
N ARG A 128 5.39 -21.54 4.39
CA ARG A 128 6.06 -20.24 4.43
C ARG A 128 5.21 -19.22 5.16
N GLN A 129 5.89 -18.27 5.79
CA GLN A 129 5.29 -17.11 6.43
C GLN A 129 5.54 -15.86 5.59
N VAL A 130 4.62 -14.92 5.70
CA VAL A 130 4.75 -13.58 5.12
C VAL A 130 5.05 -12.56 6.21
N THR A 131 5.67 -11.46 5.84
CA THR A 131 6.03 -10.35 6.74
C THR A 131 5.42 -9.04 6.25
N ALA A 132 5.28 -8.07 7.15
CA ALA A 132 5.01 -6.68 6.82
C ALA A 132 6.29 -5.84 6.95
N GLN A 133 6.45 -4.85 6.06
CA GLN A 133 7.55 -3.89 6.10
C GLN A 133 6.99 -2.49 5.89
N CYS A 134 7.22 -1.60 6.85
CA CYS A 134 6.67 -0.26 6.86
C CYS A 134 7.77 0.72 7.27
N SER A 135 7.93 1.80 6.51
CA SER A 135 8.91 2.85 6.75
C SER A 135 8.23 4.22 6.63
N ASN A 136 8.44 5.06 7.64
CA ASN A 136 7.85 6.41 7.72
C ASN A 136 6.32 6.43 7.56
N ALA A 137 5.65 5.34 7.90
CA ALA A 137 4.20 5.21 7.86
C ALA A 137 3.67 5.15 9.30
N ARG A 138 2.79 6.09 9.65
CA ARG A 138 2.24 6.24 10.99
C ARG A 138 0.74 6.02 10.99
N GLY A 139 0.27 5.31 12.01
CA GLY A 139 -1.13 4.93 12.06
C GLY A 139 -1.47 3.95 13.17
N ARG A 140 -2.59 3.24 12.96
CA ARG A 140 -3.14 2.26 13.89
C ARG A 140 -3.44 0.95 13.17
N GLU A 141 -3.26 -0.14 13.92
CA GLU A 141 -3.50 -1.50 13.46
C GLU A 141 -4.45 -2.16 14.46
N ASP A 142 -5.53 -2.74 13.95
CA ASP A 142 -6.48 -3.55 14.70
C ASP A 142 -6.66 -4.87 13.96
N ASP A 143 -6.29 -5.98 14.62
CA ASP A 143 -6.35 -7.33 14.06
C ASP A 143 -5.64 -7.47 12.68
N VAL A 144 -4.30 -7.34 12.70
CA VAL A 144 -3.45 -7.30 11.49
C VAL A 144 -2.42 -8.43 11.51
N VAL A 145 -2.49 -9.30 10.51
CA VAL A 145 -1.55 -10.39 10.23
C VAL A 145 -1.17 -10.36 8.73
N PRO A 146 0.12 -10.21 8.36
CA PRO A 146 1.27 -9.99 9.24
C PRO A 146 1.31 -8.56 9.80
N GLY A 147 1.57 -8.44 11.10
CA GLY A 147 1.70 -7.16 11.81
C GLY A 147 2.22 -7.38 13.24
N PRO A 148 2.44 -6.32 14.02
CA PRO A 148 2.31 -4.91 13.64
C PRO A 148 3.44 -4.43 12.70
N CYS A 149 3.20 -3.37 11.94
CA CYS A 149 4.19 -2.73 11.06
C CYS A 149 4.23 -1.21 11.18
N LEU A 150 3.07 -0.57 11.42
CA LEU A 150 2.96 0.88 11.46
C LEU A 150 3.66 1.46 12.70
N LEU A 151 4.19 2.68 12.56
CA LEU A 151 4.65 3.45 13.70
C LEU A 151 3.43 3.98 14.46
N HIS A 152 3.32 3.65 15.74
CA HIS A 152 2.20 4.05 16.59
C HIS A 152 2.20 5.58 16.79
N VAL A 153 1.00 6.15 16.89
CA VAL A 153 0.74 7.58 17.11
C VAL A 153 0.30 7.82 18.55
#